data_AF-A0A0L0LMV0-F1
#
_entry.id   AF-A0A0L0LMV0-F1
#
_cell.length_a   1.000
_cell.length_b   1.000
_cell.length_c   1.000
_cell.angle_alpha   90.00
_cell.angle_beta   90.00
_cell.angle_gamma   90.00
#
_symmetry.space_group_name_H-M   'P 1'
#
loop_
_entity.id
_entity.type
_entity.pdbx_description
1 polymer ?
#
loop_
_entity_poly.entity_id
_entity_poly.type
_entity_poly.pdbx_seq_one_letter_code
_entity_poly.pdbx_strand_id
1 'polypeptide(L)'
;MNESLPERPAPHTEMPERYPLLSEVILPLQAMLALRFYHRLHPDESIDELHPMDVERSIRGKAMERWLDEEGGVALSARFRAYVEDVAHASEHIDLSDVSVLDEILNAIGATGETVH
;
A
#
# COMPACT_ATOMS: atom_id res chain seq x y z
N MET A 1 40.77 43.97 2.45
CA MET A 1 41.46 42.66 2.51
C MET A 1 40.37 41.63 2.64
N ASN A 2 40.33 40.69 1.70
CA ASN A 2 39.27 39.69 1.51
C ASN A 2 39.75 38.39 2.16
N GLU A 3 39.09 37.93 3.23
CA GLU A 3 39.38 36.63 3.83
C GLU A 3 38.10 35.80 3.82
N SER A 4 37.87 35.12 2.69
CA SER A 4 36.87 34.06 2.58
C SER A 4 37.45 32.78 3.22
N LEU A 5 36.84 32.32 4.31
CA LEU A 5 37.13 31.01 4.90
C LEU A 5 36.60 29.90 4.00
N PRO A 6 37.28 28.74 3.88
CA PRO A 6 36.81 27.62 3.08
C PRO A 6 35.59 26.97 3.74
N GLU A 7 34.46 27.01 3.04
CA GLU A 7 33.27 26.23 3.39
C GLU A 7 33.64 24.74 3.33
N ARG A 8 33.64 24.07 4.48
CA ARG A 8 33.72 22.61 4.52
C ARG A 8 32.51 22.06 3.77
N PRO A 9 32.66 21.08 2.85
CA PRO A 9 31.48 20.40 2.32
C PRO A 9 30.73 19.80 3.50
N ALA A 10 29.46 20.16 3.64
CA ALA A 10 28.58 19.49 4.58
C ALA A 10 28.60 17.99 4.25
N PRO A 11 28.66 17.10 5.26
CA PRO A 11 28.51 15.67 5.00
C PRO A 11 27.20 15.48 4.25
N HIS A 12 27.26 14.72 3.15
CA HIS A 12 26.06 14.20 2.51
C HIS A 12 25.35 13.34 3.55
N THR A 13 24.45 13.94 4.30
CA THR A 13 23.49 13.22 5.13
C THR A 13 22.67 12.43 4.16
N GLU A 14 22.96 11.13 4.05
CA GLU A 14 22.03 10.12 3.58
C GLU A 14 20.73 10.37 4.35
N MET A 15 19.77 11.06 3.73
CA MET A 15 18.44 11.18 4.30
C MET A 15 17.91 9.75 4.28
N PRO A 16 17.60 9.12 5.43
CA PRO A 16 16.87 7.86 5.37
C PRO A 16 15.60 8.17 4.58
N GLU A 17 15.39 7.44 3.49
CA GLU A 17 14.12 7.41 2.79
C GLU A 17 13.08 7.11 3.87
N ARG A 18 12.38 8.15 4.31
CA ARG A 18 11.42 8.05 5.42
C ARG A 18 10.18 7.40 4.83
N TYR A 19 10.22 6.08 4.76
CA TYR A 19 9.02 5.29 4.59
C TYR A 19 8.00 5.74 5.64
N PRO A 20 6.73 5.96 5.26
CA PRO A 20 5.71 6.36 6.21
C PRO A 20 5.37 5.21 7.17
N LEU A 21 4.86 5.56 8.36
CA LEU A 21 4.26 4.55 9.23
C LEU A 21 2.98 4.04 8.59
N LEU A 22 2.73 2.74 8.71
CA LEU A 22 1.52 2.12 8.18
C LEU A 22 0.23 2.81 8.65
N SER A 23 0.17 3.24 9.92
CA SER A 23 -0.97 3.98 10.47
C SER A 23 -1.22 5.34 9.82
N GLU A 24 -0.21 5.95 9.20
CA GLU A 24 -0.31 7.28 8.56
C GLU A 24 -0.85 7.20 7.12
N VAL A 25 -0.82 6.01 6.51
CA VAL A 25 -1.13 5.79 5.10
C VAL A 25 -2.28 4.82 4.88
N ILE A 26 -3.13 4.61 5.88
CA ILE A 26 -4.26 3.65 5.82
C ILE A 26 -5.13 3.86 4.58
N LEU A 27 -5.52 5.10 4.28
CA LEU A 27 -6.40 5.42 3.14
C LEU A 27 -5.74 5.15 1.77
N PRO A 28 -4.55 5.70 1.44
CA PRO A 28 -3.89 5.38 0.19
C PRO A 28 -3.53 3.89 0.10
N LEU A 29 -3.08 3.28 1.20
CA LEU A 29 -2.78 1.84 1.26
C LEU A 29 -4.00 0.97 0.93
N GLN A 30 -5.16 1.29 1.50
CA GLN A 30 -6.39 0.57 1.18
C GLN A 30 -6.73 0.64 -0.31
N ALA A 31 -6.53 1.80 -0.95
CA ALA A 31 -6.78 1.96 -2.39
C ALA A 31 -5.84 1.09 -3.23
N MET A 32 -4.56 1.05 -2.89
CA MET A 32 -3.55 0.22 -3.56
C MET A 32 -3.82 -1.27 -3.35
N LEU A 33 -4.15 -1.69 -2.12
CA LEU A 33 -4.49 -3.09 -1.80
C LEU A 33 -5.73 -3.58 -2.55
N ALA A 34 -6.76 -2.75 -2.66
CA ALA A 34 -7.95 -3.09 -3.43
C ALA A 34 -7.66 -3.29 -4.91
N LEU A 35 -6.83 -2.40 -5.51
CA LEU A 35 -6.40 -2.54 -6.90
C LEU A 35 -5.54 -3.78 -7.11
N ARG A 36 -4.61 -4.06 -6.17
CA ARG A 36 -3.79 -5.26 -6.20
C ARG A 36 -4.60 -6.53 -6.10
N PHE A 37 -5.58 -6.56 -5.19
CA PHE A 37 -6.48 -7.69 -5.06
C PHE A 37 -7.32 -7.90 -6.33
N TYR A 38 -7.87 -6.83 -6.90
CA TYR A 38 -8.63 -6.90 -8.15
C TYR A 38 -7.76 -7.37 -9.32
N HIS A 39 -6.52 -6.88 -9.45
CA HIS A 39 -5.59 -7.32 -10.47
C HIS A 39 -5.23 -8.82 -10.34
N ARG A 40 -5.05 -9.33 -9.11
CA ARG A 40 -4.85 -10.78 -8.87
C ARG A 40 -6.02 -11.62 -9.42
N LEU A 41 -7.25 -11.11 -9.33
CA LEU A 41 -8.44 -11.78 -9.85
C LEU A 41 -8.60 -11.62 -11.37
N HIS A 42 -8.05 -10.55 -11.95
CA HIS A 42 -8.18 -10.19 -13.35
C HIS A 42 -6.80 -9.90 -13.97
N PRO A 43 -5.95 -10.93 -14.14
CA PRO A 43 -4.56 -10.77 -14.59
C PRO A 43 -4.42 -10.27 -16.04
N ASP A 44 -5.51 -10.31 -16.81
CA ASP A 44 -5.55 -9.80 -18.18
C ASP A 44 -5.72 -8.26 -18.24
N GLU A 45 -6.11 -7.62 -17.13
CA GLU A 45 -6.24 -6.16 -17.04
C GLU A 45 -4.91 -5.52 -16.63
N SER A 46 -4.41 -4.56 -17.43
CA SER A 46 -3.23 -3.76 -17.06
C SER A 46 -3.62 -2.70 -16.04
N ILE A 47 -3.30 -2.93 -14.77
CA ILE A 47 -3.64 -2.04 -13.66
C ILE A 47 -2.36 -1.58 -12.97
N ASP A 48 -2.17 -0.28 -12.86
CA ASP A 48 -1.10 0.31 -12.04
C ASP A 48 -1.59 0.45 -10.59
N GLU A 49 -1.21 -0.48 -9.74
CA GLU A 49 -1.73 -0.53 -8.36
C GLU A 49 -1.06 0.48 -7.45
N LEU A 50 0.14 0.96 -7.82
CA LEU A 50 0.93 1.93 -7.05
C LEU A 50 0.43 3.37 -7.27
N HIS A 51 -0.24 3.60 -8.39
CA HIS A 51 -0.83 4.89 -8.73
C HIS A 51 -2.37 4.83 -8.86
N PRO A 52 -3.13 4.64 -7.76
CA PRO A 52 -4.59 4.55 -7.79
C PRO A 52 -5.30 5.77 -8.36
N MET A 53 -4.65 6.91 -8.57
CA MET A 53 -5.27 8.07 -9.20
C MET A 53 -5.24 8.04 -10.72
N ASP A 54 -4.30 7.28 -11.29
CA ASP A 54 -4.07 7.17 -12.73
C ASP A 54 -4.87 6.02 -13.36
N VAL A 55 -5.36 5.07 -12.54
CA VAL A 55 -6.23 3.97 -12.97
C VAL A 55 -7.63 4.47 -13.35
N GLU A 56 -8.21 3.85 -14.38
CA GLU A 56 -9.56 4.15 -14.86
C GLU A 56 -10.59 4.11 -13.71
N ARG A 57 -11.48 5.12 -13.65
CA ARG A 57 -12.50 5.22 -12.59
C ARG A 57 -13.38 3.97 -12.49
N SER A 58 -13.70 3.32 -13.61
CA SER A 58 -14.52 2.11 -13.63
C SER A 58 -13.82 0.95 -12.91
N ILE A 59 -12.55 0.72 -13.21
CA ILE A 59 -11.69 -0.30 -12.57
C ILE A 59 -11.57 -0.02 -11.08
N ARG A 60 -11.27 1.23 -10.70
CA ARG A 60 -11.19 1.63 -9.28
C ARG A 60 -12.49 1.37 -8.53
N GLY A 61 -13.62 1.65 -9.16
CA GLY A 61 -14.95 1.37 -8.62
C GLY A 61 -15.16 -0.11 -8.35
N LYS A 62 -14.89 -0.97 -9.35
CA LYS A 62 -15.02 -2.42 -9.21
C LYS A 62 -14.05 -3.00 -8.18
N ALA A 63 -12.81 -2.54 -8.17
CA ALA A 63 -11.80 -2.96 -7.19
C ALA A 63 -12.24 -2.62 -5.76
N MET A 64 -12.79 -1.42 -5.55
CA MET A 64 -13.26 -1.00 -4.24
C MET A 64 -14.58 -1.67 -3.83
N GLU A 65 -15.48 -1.91 -4.78
CA GLU A 65 -16.68 -2.71 -4.56
C GLU A 65 -16.28 -4.10 -4.07
N ARG A 66 -15.34 -4.76 -4.76
CA ARG A 66 -14.86 -6.08 -4.36
C ARG A 66 -14.11 -6.10 -3.03
N TRP A 67 -13.38 -5.01 -2.71
CA TRP A 67 -12.71 -4.83 -1.42
C TRP A 67 -13.70 -4.69 -0.25
N LEU A 68 -14.84 -4.06 -0.50
CA LEU A 68 -15.89 -3.83 0.49
C LEU A 68 -16.91 -4.98 0.57
N ASP A 69 -16.99 -5.81 -0.48
CA ASP A 69 -17.94 -6.91 -0.60
C ASP A 69 -17.69 -8.03 0.43
N GLU A 70 -18.79 -8.66 0.87
CA GLU A 70 -18.87 -9.57 2.02
C GLU A 70 -19.15 -11.03 1.62
N GLU A 71 -18.66 -11.50 0.48
CA GLU A 71 -18.73 -12.93 0.16
C GLU A 71 -17.80 -13.75 1.08
N GLY A 72 -18.27 -14.08 2.30
CA GLY A 72 -17.56 -14.98 3.23
C GLY A 72 -17.61 -14.63 4.72
N GLY A 73 -18.35 -13.58 5.14
CA GLY A 73 -18.65 -13.31 6.55
C GLY A 73 -17.74 -12.31 7.29
N VAL A 74 -16.66 -11.83 6.66
CA VAL A 74 -15.91 -10.62 7.09
C VAL A 74 -15.30 -9.95 5.85
N ALA A 75 -15.70 -8.71 5.55
CA ALA A 75 -15.12 -7.92 4.45
C ALA A 75 -13.60 -7.75 4.60
N LEU A 76 -12.87 -7.68 3.47
CA LEU A 76 -11.42 -7.42 3.46
C LEU A 76 -11.06 -6.11 4.19
N SER A 77 -11.93 -5.11 4.08
CA SER A 77 -11.82 -3.85 4.83
C SER A 77 -11.76 -4.04 6.35
N ALA A 78 -12.51 -4.99 6.91
CA ALA A 78 -12.50 -5.27 8.35
C ALA A 78 -11.23 -6.03 8.78
N ARG A 79 -10.73 -6.96 7.95
CA ARG A 79 -9.47 -7.66 8.22
C ARG A 79 -8.27 -6.74 8.10
N PHE A 80 -8.25 -5.86 7.10
CA PHE A 80 -7.27 -4.79 6.96
C PHE A 80 -7.31 -3.86 8.16
N ARG A 81 -8.50 -3.45 8.61
CA ARG A 81 -8.63 -2.64 9.82
C ARG A 81 -8.02 -3.32 11.04
N ALA A 82 -8.29 -4.61 11.26
CA ALA A 82 -7.68 -5.36 12.35
C ALA A 82 -6.16 -5.46 12.21
N TYR A 83 -5.64 -5.61 10.99
CA TYR A 83 -4.21 -5.63 10.70
C TYR A 83 -3.53 -4.31 11.06
N VAL A 84 -4.10 -3.17 10.67
CA VAL A 84 -3.52 -1.85 10.96
C VAL A 84 -3.70 -1.39 12.41
N GLU A 85 -4.69 -1.92 13.13
CA GLU A 85 -4.92 -1.64 14.55
C GLU A 85 -4.03 -2.50 15.47
N ASP A 86 -3.40 -3.56 14.95
CA ASP A 86 -2.42 -4.34 15.69
C ASP A 86 -1.15 -3.50 15.93
N VAL A 87 -0.76 -3.38 17.20
CA VAL A 87 0.39 -2.56 17.65
C VAL A 87 1.69 -2.98 16.97
N ALA A 88 1.84 -4.27 16.65
CA ALA A 88 3.01 -4.78 15.93
C ALA A 88 3.13 -4.13 14.56
N HIS A 89 2.04 -4.03 13.80
CA HIS A 89 2.04 -3.54 12.42
C HIS A 89 1.83 -2.01 12.32
N ALA A 90 1.10 -1.41 13.26
CA ALA A 90 0.81 0.03 13.26
C ALA A 90 2.10 0.90 13.31
N SER A 91 3.16 0.36 13.92
CA SER A 91 4.46 1.04 14.07
C SER A 91 5.48 0.67 12.99
N GLU A 92 5.10 -0.18 12.03
CA GLU A 92 5.98 -0.56 10.92
C GLU A 92 6.05 0.54 9.87
N HIS A 93 7.26 0.73 9.36
CA HIS A 93 7.48 1.56 8.19
C HIS A 93 7.29 0.70 6.95
N ILE A 94 6.52 1.20 5.99
CA ILE A 94 6.19 0.44 4.78
C ILE A 94 6.63 1.16 3.52
N ASP A 95 7.21 0.41 2.58
CA ASP A 95 7.55 0.91 1.25
C ASP A 95 6.34 0.75 0.32
N LEU A 96 5.65 1.86 0.06
CA LEU A 96 4.49 1.90 -0.83
C LEU A 96 4.86 1.89 -2.32
N SER A 97 6.15 1.94 -2.65
CA SER A 97 6.62 1.78 -4.02
C SER A 97 6.88 0.31 -4.41
N ASP A 98 6.80 -0.60 -3.43
CA ASP A 98 7.01 -2.02 -3.63
C ASP A 98 5.69 -2.80 -3.66
N VAL A 99 5.40 -3.41 -4.81
CA VAL A 99 4.21 -4.25 -4.98
C VAL A 99 4.26 -5.50 -4.10
N SER A 100 5.44 -6.02 -3.73
CA SER A 100 5.50 -7.19 -2.85
C SER A 100 5.01 -6.88 -1.44
N VAL A 101 5.17 -5.66 -0.96
CA VAL A 101 4.59 -5.22 0.34
C VAL A 101 3.07 -5.28 0.29
N LEU A 102 2.46 -4.87 -0.82
CA LEU A 102 1.00 -5.01 -1.01
C LEU A 102 0.59 -6.49 -0.99
N ASP A 103 1.39 -7.36 -1.63
CA ASP A 103 1.12 -8.79 -1.66
C ASP A 103 1.24 -9.45 -0.29
N GLU A 104 2.21 -9.06 0.52
CA GLU A 104 2.41 -9.51 1.90
C GLU A 104 1.21 -9.13 2.78
N ILE A 105 0.76 -7.87 2.72
CA ILE A 105 -0.39 -7.39 3.48
C ILE A 105 -1.66 -8.13 3.05
N LEU A 106 -1.89 -8.30 1.74
CA LEU A 106 -3.03 -9.07 1.23
C LEU A 106 -3.02 -10.51 1.76
N ASN A 107 -1.85 -11.17 1.78
CA ASN A 107 -1.72 -12.52 2.30
C ASN A 107 -1.95 -12.56 3.82
N ALA A 108 -1.45 -11.58 4.57
CA ALA A 108 -1.65 -11.47 6.02
C ALA A 108 -3.12 -11.31 6.40
N ILE A 109 -3.92 -10.61 5.59
CA ILE A 109 -5.38 -10.46 5.79
C ILE A 109 -6.20 -11.60 5.15
N GLY A 110 -5.54 -12.62 4.59
CA GLY A 110 -6.19 -13.78 3.97
C GLY A 110 -6.88 -13.50 2.64
N ALA A 111 -6.40 -12.51 1.87
CA ALA A 111 -6.86 -12.17 0.52
C ALA A 111 -6.04 -12.93 -0.54
N THR A 112 -6.08 -14.27 -0.52
CA THR A 112 -5.21 -15.14 -1.35
C THR A 112 -5.65 -15.28 -2.81
N GLY A 113 -6.80 -14.74 -3.20
CA GLY A 113 -7.30 -14.82 -4.58
C GLY A 113 -7.82 -16.21 -5.00
N GLU A 114 -7.71 -17.22 -4.13
CA GLU A 114 -8.36 -18.51 -4.34
C GLU A 114 -9.86 -18.37 -4.05
N THR A 115 -10.67 -18.34 -5.12
CA THR A 115 -12.07 -18.73 -5.03
C THR A 115 -12.11 -20.19 -4.60
N VAL A 116 -12.46 -20.42 -3.33
CA VAL A 116 -12.80 -21.75 -2.83
C VAL A 116 -14.00 -22.23 -3.65
N HIS A 117 -13.71 -23.07 -4.65
CA HIS A 117 -14.69 -23.78 -5.47
C HIS A 117 -15.28 -24.97 -4.72
#